data_AF-A0A967WAB1-F1
#
_entry.id   AF-A0A967WAB1-F1
#
_cell.length_a   1.000
_cell.length_b   1.000
_cell.length_c   1.000
_cell.angle_alpha   90.00
_cell.angle_beta   90.00
_cell.angle_gamma   90.00
#
_symmetry.space_group_name_H-M   'P 1'
#
loop_
_entity.id
_entity.type
_entity.pdbx_description
1 polymer ?
#
loop_
_entity_poly.entity_id
_entity_poly.type
_entity_poly.pdbx_seq_one_letter_code
_entity_poly.pdbx_strand_id
1 'polypeptide(L)' 'EHGSAQYHVLVVDDSSVARKQVKRTLEQVGVTCTVANDGKQALSILQDWLAEGNP' A
#
# COMPACT_ATOMS: atom_id res chain seq x y z
N GLU A 1 -20.65 -17.99 2.42
CA GLU A 1 -19.73 -17.10 1.69
C GLU A 1 -18.89 -16.37 2.72
N HIS A 2 -17.58 -16.63 2.80
CA HIS A 2 -16.72 -15.90 3.73
C HIS A 2 -16.48 -14.51 3.15
N GLY A 3 -17.02 -13.48 3.78
CA GLY A 3 -16.75 -12.09 3.42
C GLY A 3 -15.27 -11.80 3.58
N SER A 4 -14.50 -11.87 2.50
CA SER A 4 -13.10 -11.50 2.51
C SER A 4 -13.02 -9.98 2.64
N ALA A 5 -12.51 -9.49 3.76
CA ALA A 5 -12.12 -8.09 3.87
C ALA A 5 -11.15 -7.78 2.72
N GLN A 6 -11.47 -6.75 1.92
CA GLN A 6 -10.58 -6.29 0.86
C GLN A 6 -9.34 -5.69 1.51
N TYR A 7 -8.19 -6.35 1.36
CA TYR A 7 -6.94 -5.84 1.90
C TYR A 7 -6.44 -4.65 1.07
N HIS A 8 -6.02 -3.58 1.74
CA HIS A 8 -5.25 -2.50 1.16
C HIS A 8 -3.81 -2.56 1.72
N VAL A 9 -2.81 -2.59 0.84
CA VAL A 9 -1.40 -2.75 1.22
C VAL A 9 -0.62 -1.46 1.03
N LEU A 10 0.14 -1.03 2.05
CA LEU A 10 1.15 0.02 1.91
C LEU A 10 2.51 -0.62 1.60
N VAL A 11 3.05 -0.35 0.41
CA VAL A 11 4.36 -0.85 -0.03
C VAL A 11 5.41 0.24 0.16
N VAL A 12 6.44 -0.04 0.98
CA VAL A 12 7.52 0.92 1.31
C VAL A 12 8.87 0.30 0.96
N ASP A 13 9.57 0.87 -0.01
CA ASP A 13 10.88 0.41 -0.48
C ASP A 13 11.57 1.59 -1.21
N ASP A 14 12.88 1.72 -1.20
CA ASP A 14 13.61 2.82 -1.87
C ASP A 14 13.88 2.56 -3.36
N SER A 15 13.95 1.29 -3.76
CA SER A 15 14.10 0.86 -5.15
C SER A 15 12.80 1.02 -5.94
N SER A 16 12.83 1.93 -6.91
CA SER A 16 11.70 2.12 -7.84
C SER A 16 11.35 0.88 -8.66
N VAL A 17 12.32 -0.01 -8.90
CA VAL A 17 12.10 -1.29 -9.60
C VAL A 17 11.38 -2.27 -8.68
N ALA A 18 11.84 -2.43 -7.44
CA ALA A 18 11.21 -3.33 -6.48
C ALA A 18 9.76 -2.90 -6.20
N ARG A 19 9.51 -1.60 -5.95
CA ARG A 19 8.15 -1.06 -5.77
C ARG A 19 7.22 -1.37 -6.94
N LYS A 20 7.70 -1.22 -8.18
CA LYS A 20 6.90 -1.53 -9.38
C LYS A 20 6.58 -3.01 -9.51
N GLN A 21 7.53 -3.89 -9.18
CA GLN A 21 7.30 -5.34 -9.22
C GLN A 21 6.27 -5.76 -8.18
N VAL A 22 6.43 -5.30 -6.92
CA VAL A 22 5.48 -5.60 -5.84
C VAL A 22 4.08 -5.09 -6.17
N LYS A 23 3.95 -3.84 -6.64
CA LYS A 23 2.68 -3.25 -7.06
C LYS A 23 1.98 -4.11 -8.12
N ARG A 24 2.69 -4.50 -9.19
CA ARG A 24 2.13 -5.33 -10.26
C ARG A 24 1.66 -6.69 -9.75
N THR A 25 2.43 -7.33 -8.88
CA THR A 25 2.06 -8.62 -8.28
C THR A 25 0.78 -8.49 -7.44
N LEU A 26 0.65 -7.43 -6.64
CA LEU A 26 -0.56 -7.17 -5.84
C LEU A 26 -1.78 -6.91 -6.74
N GLU A 27 -1.63 -6.08 -7.78
CA GLU A 27 -2.69 -5.81 -8.75
C GLU A 27 -3.16 -7.07 -9.48
N GLN A 28 -2.24 -7.99 -9.83
CA GLN A 28 -2.57 -9.26 -10.48
C GLN A 28 -3.42 -10.19 -9.61
N VAL A 29 -3.27 -10.12 -8.29
CA VAL A 29 -4.08 -10.92 -7.34
C VAL A 29 -5.30 -10.16 -6.81
N GLY A 30 -5.61 -8.99 -7.38
CA GLY A 30 -6.78 -8.18 -7.02
C GLY A 30 -6.63 -7.38 -5.72
N VAL A 31 -5.40 -7.19 -5.23
CA VAL A 31 -5.11 -6.42 -4.01
C VAL A 31 -4.73 -5.00 -4.39
N THR A 32 -5.43 -4.02 -3.82
CA THR A 32 -5.08 -2.61 -3.98
C THR A 32 -3.90 -2.22 -3.12
N CYS A 33 -3.06 -1.29 -3.58
CA CYS A 33 -1.94 -0.81 -2.80
C CYS A 33 -1.63 0.67 -3.00
N THR A 34 -1.12 1.28 -1.93
CA THR A 34 -0.44 2.59 -1.94
C THR A 34 1.06 2.35 -1.87
N VAL A 35 1.85 3.20 -2.53
CA VAL A 35 3.30 3.07 -2.59
C VAL A 35 3.98 4.28 -1.94
N ALA A 36 5.03 4.03 -1.18
CA ALA A 36 5.91 5.04 -0.60
C ALA A 36 7.38 4.75 -0.94
N ASN A 37 8.16 5.78 -1.27
CA ASN A 37 9.57 5.65 -1.64
C ASN A 37 10.54 5.65 -0.44
N ASP A 38 10.06 6.02 0.75
CA ASP A 38 10.83 6.03 1.98
C ASP A 38 9.91 5.99 3.21
N GLY A 39 10.53 5.85 4.39
CA GLY A 39 9.79 5.80 5.66
C GLY A 39 9.12 7.12 6.05
N LYS A 40 9.63 8.27 5.60
CA LYS A 40 9.02 9.58 5.91
C LYS A 40 7.72 9.74 5.14
N GLN A 41 7.71 9.41 3.84
CA GLN A 41 6.50 9.41 3.03
C GLN A 41 5.48 8.40 3.59
N ALA A 42 5.93 7.18 3.93
CA ALA A 42 5.06 6.16 4.51
C ALA A 42 4.41 6.61 5.83
N LEU A 43 5.19 7.25 6.71
CA LEU A 43 4.67 7.78 7.97
C LEU A 43 3.64 8.89 7.74
N SER A 44 3.87 9.81 6.79
CA SER A 44 2.90 10.84 6.42
C SER A 44 1.58 10.22 5.98
N ILE A 45 1.64 9.24 5.07
CA ILE A 45 0.45 8.52 4.58
C ILE A 45 -0.34 7.89 5.75
N LEU A 46 0.35 7.23 6.68
CA LEU A 46 -0.29 6.60 7.83
C LEU A 46 -0.95 7.63 8.78
N GLN A 47 -0.34 8.80 8.94
CA GLN A 47 -0.90 9.89 9.75
C GLN A 47 -2.14 10.50 9.08
N ASP A 48 -2.10 10.69 7.76
CA ASP A 48 -3.24 11.18 6.98
C ASP A 48 -4.41 10.19 7.05
N TRP A 49 -4.13 8.89 6.87
CA TRP A 49 -5.11 7.81 7.04
C TRP A 49 -5.76 7.81 8.42
N LEU A 50 -4.96 7.99 9.48
CA LEU A 50 -5.48 8.08 10.84
C LEU A 50 -6.41 9.30 11.03
N ALA A 51 -6.07 10.44 10.43
CA ALA A 51 -6.86 11.66 10.51
C ALA A 51 -8.19 11.55 9.73
N GLU A 52 -8.19 10.81 8.62
CA GLU A 52 -9.35 10.65 7.73
C GLU A 52 -10.23 9.44 8.07
N GLY A 53 -9.75 8.51 8.89
CA GLY A 53 -10.46 7.26 9.22
C GLY A 53 -10.37 6.19 8.11
N ASN A 54 -9.30 6.22 7.31
CA ASN A 54 -9.05 5.33 6.18
C ASN A 54 -7.87 4.37 6.47
N PRO A 55 -7.68 3.30 5.67
CA PRO A 55 -6.76 3.37 4.52
C PRO A 55 -7.45 3.58 3.16
#